data_AF-A0A328U6X3-F1
#
_entry.id   AF-A0A328U6X3-F1
#
_cell.length_a   1.000
_cell.length_b   1.000
_cell.length_c   1.000
_cell.angle_alpha   90.00
_cell.angle_beta   90.00
_cell.angle_gamma   90.00
#
_symmetry.space_group_name_H-M   'P 1'
#
loop_
_entity.id
_entity.type
_entity.pdbx_description
1 polymer ?
#
loop_
_entity_poly.entity_id
_entity_poly.type
_entity_poly.pdbx_seq_one_letter_code
_entity_poly.pdbx_strand_id
1 'polypeptide(L)'
;MMRNKVVKSQFHSADLRTWSIWGWRALFALMRVLFGVGWLLAGVTKVLGEGGSSGHSWFAQPGVFLTDYLIKALDKPNVPGFYKSLIEDVALNQVMVLNYAIPVVQIIVGLFLIAGFMIFPSVLICLFMHINFILSGNINVMSLTLYTTAFGILLSGTRVYAFSLDCYLKIGSLFIFMNRKPNTGTLHALPAMAQMKSPTS
;
A
#
# COMPACT_ATOMS: atom_id res chain seq x y z
N MET A 1 -50.43 7.96 2.71
CA MET A 1 -49.68 7.42 1.54
C MET A 1 -48.26 7.98 1.38
N MET A 2 -48.00 9.27 1.61
CA MET A 2 -46.64 9.86 1.47
C MET A 2 -45.58 9.33 2.46
N ARG A 3 -45.96 9.04 3.72
CA ARG A 3 -45.04 8.53 4.76
C ARG A 3 -44.37 7.19 4.38
N ASN A 4 -45.09 6.28 3.75
CA ASN A 4 -44.54 4.99 3.30
C ASN A 4 -43.55 5.12 2.14
N LYS A 5 -43.74 6.11 1.25
CA LYS A 5 -42.79 6.35 0.15
C LYS A 5 -41.47 6.91 0.67
N VAL A 6 -41.51 7.81 1.66
CA VAL A 6 -40.32 8.37 2.32
C VAL A 6 -39.60 7.29 3.12
N VAL A 7 -40.29 6.50 3.94
CA VAL A 7 -39.64 5.42 4.70
C VAL A 7 -39.00 4.39 3.77
N LYS A 8 -39.66 4.00 2.68
CA LYS A 8 -39.13 3.04 1.72
C LYS A 8 -37.92 3.59 0.94
N SER A 9 -37.90 4.88 0.60
CA SER A 9 -36.74 5.49 -0.07
C SER A 9 -35.55 5.67 0.87
N GLN A 10 -35.79 6.03 2.13
CA GLN A 10 -34.77 6.10 3.17
C GLN A 10 -34.15 4.72 3.44
N PHE A 11 -34.98 3.68 3.55
CA PHE A 11 -34.51 2.31 3.75
C PHE A 11 -33.70 1.80 2.55
N HIS A 12 -34.19 2.01 1.33
CA HIS A 12 -33.49 1.61 0.11
C HIS A 12 -32.15 2.33 -0.06
N SER A 13 -32.07 3.63 0.26
CA SER A 13 -30.82 4.39 0.21
C SER A 13 -29.81 3.99 1.29
N ALA A 14 -30.28 3.55 2.46
CA ALA A 14 -29.43 3.03 3.53
C ALA A 14 -28.81 1.69 3.15
N ASP A 15 -29.61 0.78 2.58
CA ASP A 15 -29.13 -0.53 2.10
C ASP A 15 -28.10 -0.35 0.97
N LEU A 16 -28.38 0.45 -0.06
CA LEU A 16 -27.43 0.65 -1.16
C LEU A 16 -26.07 1.21 -0.68
N ARG A 17 -26.09 2.07 0.34
CA ARG A 17 -24.88 2.62 0.94
C ARG A 17 -24.08 1.55 1.69
N THR A 18 -24.72 0.68 2.45
CA THR A 18 -24.03 -0.38 3.20
C THR A 18 -23.44 -1.42 2.22
N TRP A 19 -24.20 -1.87 1.23
CA TRP A 19 -23.72 -2.77 0.17
C TRP A 19 -22.50 -2.20 -0.55
N SER A 20 -22.51 -0.90 -0.88
CA SER A 20 -21.37 -0.23 -1.48
C SER A 20 -20.13 -0.30 -0.57
N ILE A 21 -20.27 0.04 0.72
CA ILE A 21 -19.15 0.04 1.67
C ILE A 21 -18.54 -1.36 1.83
N TRP A 22 -19.36 -2.41 1.97
CA TRP A 22 -18.89 -3.79 2.08
C TRP A 22 -18.24 -4.27 0.78
N GLY A 23 -18.78 -3.89 -0.37
CA GLY A 23 -18.19 -4.17 -1.68
C GLY A 23 -16.78 -3.58 -1.81
N TRP A 24 -16.59 -2.30 -1.46
CA TRP A 24 -15.27 -1.66 -1.48
C TRP A 24 -14.28 -2.34 -0.53
N ARG A 25 -14.72 -2.73 0.67
CA ARG A 25 -13.87 -3.43 1.64
C ARG A 25 -13.41 -4.79 1.13
N ALA A 26 -14.31 -5.56 0.53
CA ALA A 26 -13.98 -6.85 -0.08
C ALA A 26 -13.03 -6.68 -1.27
N LEU A 27 -13.26 -5.67 -2.12
CA LEU A 27 -12.39 -5.37 -3.26
C LEU A 27 -10.95 -5.08 -2.81
N PHE A 28 -10.75 -4.19 -1.85
CA PHE A 28 -9.40 -3.85 -1.39
C PHE A 28 -8.73 -4.99 -0.61
N ALA A 29 -9.50 -5.79 0.13
CA ALA A 29 -8.98 -7.02 0.74
C ALA A 29 -8.51 -8.02 -0.33
N LEU A 30 -9.29 -8.21 -1.40
CA LEU A 30 -8.92 -9.08 -2.51
C LEU A 30 -7.69 -8.56 -3.25
N MET A 31 -7.65 -7.26 -3.59
CA MET A 31 -6.48 -6.62 -4.21
C MET A 31 -5.22 -6.81 -3.34
N ARG A 32 -5.33 -6.62 -2.02
CA ARG A 32 -4.24 -6.85 -1.07
C ARG A 32 -3.73 -8.29 -1.12
N VAL A 33 -4.64 -9.27 -1.06
CA VAL A 33 -4.28 -10.69 -1.07
C VAL A 33 -3.64 -11.09 -2.39
N LEU A 34 -4.23 -10.71 -3.53
CA LEU A 34 -3.68 -11.03 -4.85
C LEU A 34 -2.32 -10.37 -5.07
N PHE A 35 -2.16 -9.12 -4.65
CA PHE A 35 -0.88 -8.43 -4.70
C PHE A 35 0.16 -9.13 -3.83
N GLY A 36 -0.20 -9.54 -2.60
CA GLY A 36 0.64 -10.32 -1.71
C GLY A 36 1.04 -11.69 -2.29
N VAL A 37 0.11 -12.40 -2.93
CA VAL A 37 0.40 -13.66 -3.63
C VAL A 37 1.40 -13.45 -4.77
N GLY A 38 1.23 -12.40 -5.57
CA GLY A 38 2.19 -12.05 -6.62
C GLY A 38 3.60 -11.80 -6.08
N TRP A 39 3.70 -11.10 -4.94
CA TRP A 39 4.96 -10.85 -4.24
C TRP A 39 5.61 -12.11 -3.68
N LEU A 40 4.82 -12.96 -3.03
CA LEU A 40 5.27 -14.24 -2.51
C LEU A 40 5.82 -15.12 -3.65
N LEU A 41 5.04 -15.28 -4.72
CA LEU A 41 5.46 -16.06 -5.89
C LEU A 41 6.71 -15.47 -6.54
N ALA A 42 6.80 -14.15 -6.68
CA ALA A 42 7.97 -13.49 -7.27
C ALA A 42 9.26 -13.71 -6.45
N GLY A 43 9.16 -13.80 -5.12
CA GLY A 43 10.28 -14.14 -4.27
C GLY A 43 10.64 -15.62 -4.35
N VAL A 44 9.63 -16.51 -4.25
CA VAL A 44 9.82 -17.97 -4.35
C VAL A 44 10.45 -18.37 -5.68
N THR A 45 10.03 -17.78 -6.80
CA THR A 45 10.62 -18.08 -8.12
C THR A 45 12.07 -17.62 -8.25
N LYS A 46 12.49 -16.57 -7.53
CA LYS A 46 13.91 -16.18 -7.48
C LYS A 46 14.75 -17.13 -6.63
N VAL A 47 14.18 -17.68 -5.57
CA VAL A 47 14.88 -18.64 -4.68
C VAL A 47 14.96 -20.03 -5.32
N LEU A 48 13.83 -20.55 -5.81
CA LEU A 48 13.68 -21.95 -6.22
C LEU A 48 13.60 -22.16 -7.74
N GLY A 49 13.15 -21.16 -8.49
CA GLY A 49 12.90 -21.28 -9.92
C GLY A 49 14.07 -20.80 -10.79
N GLU A 50 13.91 -20.94 -12.10
CA GLU A 50 14.78 -20.35 -13.12
C GLU A 50 14.56 -18.83 -13.27
N GLY A 51 14.32 -18.12 -12.16
CA GLY A 51 13.94 -16.69 -12.13
C GLY A 51 15.03 -15.72 -12.60
N GLY A 52 16.16 -16.24 -13.12
CA GLY A 52 17.22 -15.47 -13.75
C GLY A 52 17.31 -15.71 -15.25
N SER A 53 17.75 -14.69 -16.01
CA SER A 53 18.04 -14.77 -17.45
C SER A 53 19.06 -15.87 -17.84
N SER A 54 19.71 -16.49 -16.86
CA SER A 54 20.67 -17.58 -17.02
C SER A 54 20.06 -18.98 -16.88
N GLY A 55 18.74 -19.12 -16.69
CA GLY A 55 18.08 -20.41 -16.47
C GLY A 55 18.35 -21.02 -15.09
N HIS A 56 18.87 -20.24 -14.15
CA HIS A 56 19.22 -20.66 -12.79
C HIS A 56 18.56 -19.75 -11.75
N SER A 57 18.36 -20.27 -10.54
CA SER A 57 17.86 -19.47 -9.42
C SER A 57 18.93 -18.49 -8.92
N TRP A 58 18.49 -17.40 -8.28
CA TRP A 58 19.40 -16.41 -7.68
C TRP A 58 20.24 -17.02 -6.54
N PHE A 59 19.83 -18.15 -5.99
CA PHE A 59 20.54 -18.85 -4.92
C PHE A 59 21.49 -19.91 -5.47
N ALA A 60 21.20 -20.47 -6.64
CA ALA A 60 22.09 -21.39 -7.35
C ALA A 60 23.32 -20.67 -7.94
N GLN A 61 23.12 -19.45 -8.46
CA GLN A 61 24.18 -18.60 -9.00
C GLN A 61 24.10 -17.20 -8.40
N PRO A 62 24.58 -17.02 -7.16
CA PRO A 62 24.39 -15.77 -6.43
C PRO A 62 25.14 -14.62 -7.08
N GLY A 63 24.44 -13.48 -7.19
CA GLY A 63 24.98 -12.24 -7.74
C GLY A 63 24.98 -12.18 -9.27
N VAL A 64 25.05 -13.30 -9.99
CA VAL A 64 25.15 -13.33 -11.47
C VAL A 64 24.00 -12.57 -12.13
N PHE A 65 22.76 -12.97 -11.83
CA PHE A 65 21.59 -12.32 -12.43
C PHE A 65 21.49 -10.83 -12.08
N LEU A 66 21.72 -10.49 -10.81
CA LEU A 66 21.54 -9.13 -10.34
C LEU A 66 22.64 -8.20 -10.87
N THR A 67 23.89 -8.67 -10.95
CA THR A 67 24.98 -7.95 -11.61
C THR A 67 24.65 -7.69 -13.07
N ASP A 68 24.26 -8.74 -13.83
CA ASP A 68 23.90 -8.60 -15.24
C ASP A 68 22.75 -7.62 -15.44
N TYR A 69 21.75 -7.69 -14.57
CA TYR A 69 20.60 -6.78 -14.59
C TYR A 69 21.02 -5.32 -14.36
N LEU A 70 21.88 -5.07 -13.38
CA LEU A 70 22.36 -3.74 -13.02
C LEU A 70 23.28 -3.15 -14.09
N ILE A 71 24.18 -3.95 -14.66
CA ILE A 71 25.03 -3.53 -15.80
C ILE A 71 24.15 -3.14 -16.99
N LYS A 72 23.16 -3.97 -17.35
CA LYS A 72 22.20 -3.63 -18.42
C LYS A 72 21.38 -2.38 -18.11
N ALA A 73 21.17 -2.03 -16.85
CA ALA A 73 20.48 -0.80 -16.47
C ALA A 73 21.36 0.43 -16.72
N LEU A 74 22.69 0.35 -16.55
CA LEU A 74 23.61 1.45 -16.84
C LEU A 74 23.62 1.84 -18.32
N ASP A 75 23.47 0.88 -19.21
CA ASP A 75 23.45 1.10 -20.67
C ASP A 75 22.15 1.74 -21.17
N LYS A 76 21.08 1.73 -20.36
CA LYS A 76 19.78 2.25 -20.79
C LYS A 76 19.75 3.77 -20.84
N PRO A 77 19.18 4.37 -21.89
CA PRO A 77 19.07 5.83 -22.02
C PRO A 77 18.00 6.44 -21.11
N ASN A 78 17.00 5.66 -20.69
CA ASN A 78 15.90 6.12 -19.84
C ASN A 78 16.19 6.02 -18.33
N VAL A 79 17.42 5.66 -17.94
CA VAL A 79 17.85 5.63 -16.55
C VAL A 79 18.41 7.00 -16.15
N PRO A 80 17.84 7.67 -15.13
CA PRO A 80 18.32 8.98 -14.70
C PRO A 80 19.79 8.95 -14.27
N GLY A 81 20.55 10.01 -14.59
CA GLY A 81 21.99 10.08 -14.30
C GLY A 81 22.33 9.85 -12.82
N PHE A 82 21.58 10.48 -11.90
CA PHE A 82 21.78 10.28 -10.46
C PHE A 82 21.58 8.81 -10.03
N TYR A 83 20.68 8.10 -10.72
CA TYR A 83 20.38 6.70 -10.41
C TYR A 83 21.42 5.76 -11.00
N LYS A 84 22.07 6.12 -12.12
CA LYS A 84 23.26 5.41 -12.62
C LYS A 84 24.39 5.45 -11.60
N SER A 85 24.67 6.61 -11.03
CA SER A 85 25.67 6.73 -9.95
C SER A 85 25.30 5.89 -8.73
N LEU A 86 24.02 5.86 -8.33
CA LEU A 86 23.58 4.98 -7.24
C LEU A 86 23.78 3.49 -7.57
N ILE A 87 23.54 3.08 -8.82
CA ILE A 87 23.79 1.71 -9.26
C ILE A 87 25.29 1.39 -9.17
N GLU A 88 26.16 2.24 -9.72
CA GLU A 88 27.62 2.07 -9.75
C GLU A 88 28.22 2.07 -8.34
N ASP A 89 27.91 3.07 -7.53
CA ASP A 89 28.57 3.31 -6.25
C ASP A 89 27.99 2.48 -5.11
N VAL A 90 26.72 2.06 -5.21
CA VAL A 90 26.01 1.37 -4.11
C VAL A 90 25.54 -0.02 -4.52
N ALA A 91 24.72 -0.12 -5.57
CA ALA A 91 24.04 -1.37 -5.88
C ALA A 91 25.00 -2.48 -6.33
N LEU A 92 25.98 -2.16 -7.19
CA LEU A 92 26.99 -3.12 -7.63
C LEU A 92 27.92 -3.54 -6.48
N ASN A 93 28.31 -2.61 -5.62
CA ASN A 93 29.17 -2.90 -4.46
C ASN A 93 28.47 -3.78 -3.41
N GLN A 94 27.14 -3.72 -3.32
CA GLN A 94 26.33 -4.49 -2.35
C GLN A 94 25.53 -5.62 -3.03
N VAL A 95 25.93 -6.05 -4.23
CA VAL A 95 25.13 -6.96 -5.05
C VAL A 95 24.82 -8.29 -4.35
N MET A 96 25.77 -8.83 -3.57
CA MET A 96 25.57 -10.08 -2.84
C MET A 96 24.52 -9.94 -1.74
N VAL A 97 24.52 -8.83 -1.01
CA VAL A 97 23.52 -8.55 0.03
C VAL A 97 22.15 -8.41 -0.63
N LEU A 98 22.06 -7.62 -1.70
CA LEU A 98 20.81 -7.39 -2.44
C LEU A 98 20.25 -8.67 -3.08
N ASN A 99 21.12 -9.53 -3.59
CA ASN A 99 20.75 -10.81 -4.20
C ASN A 99 19.93 -11.69 -3.25
N TYR A 100 20.29 -11.74 -1.98
CA TYR A 100 19.54 -12.50 -0.98
C TYR A 100 18.41 -11.68 -0.35
N ALA A 101 18.63 -10.39 -0.09
CA ALA A 101 17.65 -9.54 0.56
C ALA A 101 16.39 -9.35 -0.28
N ILE A 102 16.51 -9.14 -1.60
CA ILE A 102 15.35 -8.87 -2.47
C ILE A 102 14.35 -10.05 -2.46
N PRO A 103 14.74 -11.30 -2.75
CA PRO A 103 13.81 -12.43 -2.71
C PRO A 103 13.24 -12.71 -1.32
N VAL A 104 14.05 -12.62 -0.27
CA VAL A 104 13.62 -12.88 1.11
C VAL A 104 12.59 -11.85 1.56
N VAL A 105 12.85 -10.56 1.31
CA VAL A 105 11.89 -9.49 1.62
C VAL A 105 10.62 -9.66 0.78
N GLN A 106 10.73 -10.08 -0.49
CA GLN A 106 9.56 -10.34 -1.33
C GLN A 106 8.63 -11.40 -0.72
N ILE A 107 9.21 -12.51 -0.23
CA ILE A 107 8.47 -13.59 0.43
C ILE A 107 7.80 -13.10 1.72
N ILE A 108 8.56 -12.45 2.61
CA ILE A 108 8.06 -11.98 3.91
C ILE A 108 6.93 -10.98 3.73
N VAL A 109 7.14 -9.98 2.87
CA VAL A 109 6.14 -8.94 2.57
C VAL A 109 4.92 -9.53 1.88
N GLY A 110 5.10 -10.50 0.97
CA GLY A 110 4.00 -11.23 0.36
C GLY A 110 3.11 -11.93 1.39
N LEU A 111 3.72 -12.64 2.35
CA LEU A 111 3.00 -13.29 3.46
C LEU A 111 2.27 -12.28 4.35
N PHE A 112 2.92 -11.17 4.69
CA PHE A 112 2.34 -10.10 5.49
C PHE A 112 1.12 -9.48 4.81
N LEU A 113 1.17 -9.23 3.51
CA LEU A 113 0.04 -8.71 2.76
C LEU A 113 -1.12 -9.71 2.66
N ILE A 114 -0.84 -10.99 2.43
CA ILE A 114 -1.88 -12.03 2.39
C ILE A 114 -2.60 -12.10 3.74
N ALA A 115 -1.83 -12.24 4.82
CA ALA A 115 -2.35 -12.33 6.18
C ALA A 115 -2.97 -11.01 6.67
N GLY A 116 -2.61 -9.89 6.04
CA GLY A 116 -3.04 -8.56 6.47
C GLY A 116 -2.37 -8.15 7.79
N PHE A 117 -1.09 -8.46 7.94
CA PHE A 117 -0.22 -8.08 9.04
C PHE A 117 0.73 -6.98 8.61
N MET A 118 0.88 -5.92 9.40
CA MET A 118 1.76 -4.78 9.10
C MET A 118 1.57 -4.26 7.66
N ILE A 119 0.31 -4.02 7.25
CA ILE A 119 -0.03 -3.71 5.85
C ILE A 119 0.68 -2.44 5.37
N PHE A 120 0.64 -1.37 6.16
CA PHE A 120 1.23 -0.08 5.78
C PHE A 120 2.75 -0.17 5.47
N PRO A 121 3.61 -0.66 6.38
CA PRO A 121 5.03 -0.80 6.07
C PRO A 121 5.29 -1.82 4.94
N SER A 122 4.49 -2.89 4.86
CA SER A 122 4.59 -3.86 3.76
C SER A 122 4.39 -3.19 2.40
N VAL A 123 3.35 -2.38 2.26
CA VAL A 123 3.06 -1.63 1.02
C VAL A 123 4.15 -0.60 0.71
N LEU A 124 4.72 0.07 1.73
CA LEU A 124 5.82 1.01 1.52
C LEU A 124 7.08 0.31 0.99
N ILE A 125 7.42 -0.86 1.52
CA ILE A 125 8.53 -1.68 0.99
C ILE A 125 8.23 -2.10 -0.46
N CYS A 126 6.98 -2.48 -0.75
CA CYS A 126 6.59 -2.81 -2.12
C CYS A 126 6.77 -1.65 -3.09
N LEU A 127 6.34 -0.45 -2.70
CA LEU A 127 6.49 0.77 -3.48
C LEU A 127 7.97 1.11 -3.67
N PHE A 128 8.78 1.04 -2.60
CA PHE A 128 10.20 1.31 -2.67
C PHE A 128 10.90 0.42 -3.71
N MET A 129 10.68 -0.90 -3.68
CA MET A 129 11.28 -1.79 -4.67
C MET A 129 10.76 -1.53 -6.10
N HIS A 130 9.47 -1.23 -6.28
CA HIS A 130 8.93 -0.91 -7.61
C HIS A 130 9.48 0.39 -8.17
N ILE A 131 9.67 1.42 -7.33
CA ILE A 131 10.29 2.68 -7.74
C ILE A 131 11.72 2.42 -8.21
N ASN A 132 12.52 1.64 -7.47
CA ASN A 132 13.87 1.27 -7.89
C ASN A 132 13.86 0.47 -9.21
N PHE A 133 12.90 -0.43 -9.40
CA PHE A 133 12.73 -1.16 -10.66
C PHE A 133 12.40 -0.22 -11.84
N ILE A 134 11.48 0.74 -11.65
CA ILE A 134 11.15 1.76 -12.66
C ILE A 134 12.37 2.65 -12.97
N LEU A 135 13.09 3.12 -11.94
CA LEU A 135 14.28 3.96 -12.07
C LEU A 135 15.42 3.25 -12.81
N SER A 136 15.51 1.92 -12.72
CA SER A 136 16.43 1.10 -13.54
C SER A 136 16.03 0.96 -15.02
N GLY A 137 15.04 1.76 -15.46
CA GLY A 137 14.62 1.87 -16.86
C GLY A 137 13.66 0.77 -17.30
N ASN A 138 13.09 -0.01 -16.37
CA ASN A 138 12.12 -1.07 -16.68
C ASN A 138 10.68 -0.56 -16.58
N ILE A 139 10.30 0.32 -17.51
CA ILE A 139 8.94 0.85 -17.60
C ILE A 139 8.14 -0.06 -18.54
N ASN A 140 7.40 -1.00 -17.96
CA ASN A 140 6.48 -1.88 -18.70
C ASN A 140 5.11 -1.95 -18.01
N VAL A 141 4.10 -2.50 -18.71
CA VAL A 141 2.71 -2.58 -18.24
C VAL A 141 2.63 -3.32 -16.89
N MET A 142 3.39 -4.40 -16.71
CA MET A 142 3.39 -5.17 -15.46
C MET A 142 3.93 -4.34 -14.29
N SER A 143 5.08 -3.67 -14.47
CA SER A 143 5.69 -2.80 -13.46
C SER A 143 4.76 -1.65 -13.08
N LEU A 144 4.13 -1.01 -14.07
CA LEU A 144 3.20 0.07 -13.83
C LEU A 144 1.94 -0.41 -13.10
N THR A 145 1.44 -1.59 -13.46
CA THR A 145 0.30 -2.24 -12.78
C THR A 145 0.62 -2.53 -11.32
N LEU A 146 1.80 -3.07 -11.02
CA LEU A 146 2.19 -3.36 -9.64
C LEU A 146 2.41 -2.09 -8.82
N TYR A 147 3.04 -1.06 -9.40
CA TYR A 147 3.21 0.26 -8.77
C TYR A 147 1.86 0.91 -8.45
N THR A 148 0.95 0.97 -9.44
CA THR A 148 -0.39 1.55 -9.27
C THR A 148 -1.26 0.74 -8.32
N THR A 149 -1.13 -0.59 -8.30
CA THR A 149 -1.82 -1.46 -7.34
C THR A 149 -1.35 -1.18 -5.91
N ALA A 150 -0.03 -1.13 -5.68
CA ALA A 150 0.53 -0.80 -4.36
C ALA A 150 0.07 0.58 -3.88
N PHE A 151 0.09 1.57 -4.77
CA PHE A 151 -0.39 2.92 -4.47
C PHE A 151 -1.90 2.95 -4.20
N GLY A 152 -2.70 2.20 -4.95
CA GLY A 152 -4.14 2.06 -4.73
C GLY A 152 -4.46 1.41 -3.37
N ILE A 153 -3.70 0.39 -2.97
CA ILE A 153 -3.80 -0.22 -1.64
C ILE A 153 -3.46 0.81 -0.55
N LEU A 154 -2.39 1.61 -0.74
CA LEU A 154 -2.00 2.67 0.20
C LEU A 154 -3.11 3.73 0.37
N LEU A 155 -3.71 4.19 -0.73
CA LEU A 155 -4.76 5.22 -0.72
C LEU A 155 -6.11 4.71 -0.23
N SER A 156 -6.33 3.39 -0.20
CA SER A 156 -7.60 2.81 0.20
C SER A 156 -7.95 3.06 1.68
N GLY A 157 -6.97 3.46 2.50
CA GLY A 157 -7.16 3.89 3.89
C GLY A 157 -7.61 2.75 4.79
N THR A 158 -8.64 2.99 5.62
CA THR A 158 -9.14 1.97 6.56
C THR A 158 -9.77 0.75 5.89
N ARG A 159 -10.08 0.81 4.59
CA ARG A 159 -10.73 -0.28 3.85
C ARG A 159 -9.83 -1.50 3.65
N VAL A 160 -8.51 -1.31 3.52
CA VAL A 160 -7.54 -2.41 3.33
C VAL A 160 -7.43 -3.36 4.53
N TYR A 161 -7.79 -2.85 5.72
CA TYR A 161 -7.76 -3.60 6.98
C TYR A 161 -9.00 -4.49 7.15
N ALA A 162 -9.90 -4.54 6.18
CA ALA A 162 -10.95 -5.55 6.17
C ALA A 162 -10.31 -6.96 6.07
N PHE A 163 -10.79 -7.88 6.90
CA PHE A 163 -10.30 -9.26 6.96
C PHE A 163 -8.77 -9.35 7.10
N SER A 164 -8.20 -8.54 8.00
CA SER A 164 -6.75 -8.47 8.24
C SER A 164 -6.41 -8.84 9.68
N LEU A 165 -5.25 -9.46 9.89
CA LEU A 165 -4.71 -9.70 11.23
C LEU A 165 -4.51 -8.39 12.00
N ASP A 166 -4.14 -7.29 11.33
CA ASP A 166 -4.02 -5.95 11.94
C ASP A 166 -5.33 -5.47 12.59
N CYS A 167 -6.49 -5.86 12.02
CA CYS A 167 -7.80 -5.56 12.57
C CYS A 167 -8.13 -6.48 13.75
N TYR A 168 -7.83 -7.78 13.62
CA TYR A 168 -8.05 -8.77 14.67
C TYR A 168 -7.21 -8.48 15.93
N LEU A 169 -5.94 -8.13 15.75
CA LEU A 169 -5.00 -7.80 16.82
C LEU A 169 -5.11 -6.34 17.31
N LYS A 170 -6.01 -5.53 16.71
CA LYS A 170 -6.13 -4.08 16.93
C LYS A 170 -4.83 -3.28 16.74
N ILE A 171 -3.81 -3.84 16.08
CA ILE A 171 -2.56 -3.13 15.74
C ILE A 171 -2.85 -1.86 14.91
N GLY A 172 -3.94 -1.87 14.12
CA GLY A 172 -4.34 -0.74 13.29
C GLY A 172 -4.71 0.54 14.05
N SER A 173 -5.03 0.48 15.36
CA SER A 173 -5.40 1.68 16.13
C SER A 173 -4.23 2.64 16.37
N LEU A 174 -2.98 2.18 16.21
CA LEU A 174 -1.80 3.03 16.38
C LEU A 174 -1.61 4.00 15.20
N PHE A 175 -2.04 3.63 13.99
CA PHE A 175 -1.90 4.46 12.78
C PHE A 175 -3.16 5.31 12.47
N ILE A 176 -4.32 5.00 13.05
CA ILE A 176 -5.57 5.77 12.86
C ILE A 176 -5.58 7.11 13.63
N PHE A 177 -4.61 7.37 14.51
CA PHE A 177 -4.54 8.61 15.29
C PHE A 177 -4.36 9.87 14.42
N MET A 178 -3.87 9.73 13.18
CA MET A 178 -3.67 10.85 12.25
C MET A 178 -4.94 11.38 11.58
N ASN A 179 -6.10 10.74 11.76
CA ASN A 179 -7.36 11.16 11.11
C ASN A 179 -8.46 11.59 12.10
N ARG A 180 -8.10 11.88 13.36
CA ARG A 180 -9.00 12.60 14.26
C ARG A 180 -9.18 14.02 13.71
N LYS A 181 -10.33 14.30 13.10
CA LYS A 181 -10.77 15.70 12.97
C LYS A 181 -10.74 16.30 14.39
N PRO A 182 -10.11 17.45 14.63
CA PRO A 182 -10.26 18.14 15.90
C PRO A 182 -11.76 18.38 16.09
N ASN A 183 -12.28 17.93 17.22
CA ASN A 183 -13.65 18.17 17.60
C ASN A 183 -13.79 19.69 17.83
N THR A 184 -14.36 20.41 16.88
CA THR A 184 -14.86 21.77 17.09
C THR A 184 -16.10 21.67 17.98
N GLY A 185 -15.86 21.30 19.24
CA GLY A 185 -16.85 21.39 20.31
C GLY A 185 -17.11 22.86 20.60
N THR A 186 -18.35 23.28 20.33
CA THR A 186 -19.11 24.19 21.21
C THR A 186 -18.31 25.34 21.83
N LEU A 187 -18.10 26.43 21.08
CA LEU A 187 -17.97 27.74 21.70
C LEU A 187 -19.34 28.08 22.31
N HIS A 188 -19.44 27.82 23.61
CA HIS A 188 -20.32 28.47 24.58
C HIS A 188 -21.40 29.40 23.98
N ALA A 189 -22.62 28.89 23.87
CA ALA A 189 -23.78 29.74 24.02
C ALA A 189 -23.74 30.28 25.47
N LEU A 190 -23.30 31.52 25.66
CA LEU A 190 -23.51 32.22 26.92
C LEU A 190 -24.98 32.64 26.99
N PRO A 191 -25.74 32.23 28.01
CA PRO A 191 -27.08 32.76 28.21
C PRO A 191 -26.93 34.20 28.71
N ALA A 192 -27.20 35.18 27.85
CA ALA A 192 -27.34 36.58 28.25
C ALA A 192 -28.67 36.77 29.00
N MET A 193 -28.76 36.22 30.22
CA MET A 193 -29.72 36.62 31.24
C MET A 193 -28.98 37.40 32.31
N ALA A 194 -28.75 38.69 32.07
CA ALA A 194 -28.56 39.71 33.10
C ALA A 194 -28.45 41.08 32.43
N GLN A 195 -29.58 41.75 32.21
CA GLN A 195 -29.76 43.22 32.36
C GLN A 195 -31.23 43.55 32.04
N MET A 196 -32.10 43.38 33.03
CA MET A 196 -33.37 44.12 33.08
C MET A 196 -33.29 45.09 34.26
N LYS A 197 -33.06 46.37 33.96
CA LYS A 197 -33.49 47.48 34.81
C LYS A 197 -33.69 48.73 33.96
N SER A 198 -34.94 49.03 33.61
CA SER A 198 -35.45 50.37 33.29
C SER A 198 -35.65 51.14 34.63
N PRO A 199 -35.81 52.49 34.71
CA PRO A 199 -36.72 53.30 33.87
C PRO A 199 -36.29 54.76 33.51
N THR A 200 -37.02 55.30 32.53
CA THR A 200 -37.49 56.71 32.34
C THR A 200 -36.51 57.90 32.36
N SER A 201 -36.46 58.60 31.21
CA SER A 201 -36.93 59.99 31.08
C SER A 201 -37.54 60.18 29.69
#